data_AF-A0A2W6NI04-F1
#
_entry.id   AF-A0A2W6NI04-F1
#
_cell.length_a   1.000
_cell.length_b   1.000
_cell.length_c   1.000
_cell.angle_alpha   90.00
_cell.angle_beta   90.00
_cell.angle_gamma   90.00
#
_symmetry.space_group_name_H-M   'P 1'
#
loop_
_entity.id
_entity.type
_entity.pdbx_description
1 polymer ?
#
loop_
_entity_poly.entity_id
_entity_poly.type
_entity_poly.pdbx_seq_one_letter_code
_entity_poly.pdbx_strand_id
1 'polypeptide(L)'
;MKQGAMFDSERKYRYLLTREWDITRPKLLYIMLNPSTANESSEDQTSRQCLFFANKFQYGSLEVVNLYSLRSTDPKRLKESLIDPVGLETDKYIIEAALRADRVVIAWGEKHFFNKRDKKVME
;
A
#
# COMPACT_ATOMS: atom_id res chain seq x y z
N MET A 1 12.12 -14.73 4.42
CA MET A 1 11.05 -13.83 3.94
C MET A 1 11.59 -13.02 2.78
N LYS A 2 10.95 -13.10 1.60
CA LYS A 2 11.22 -12.25 0.45
C LYS A 2 10.55 -10.89 0.66
N GLN A 3 11.27 -9.82 0.39
CA GLN A 3 10.79 -8.44 0.54
C GLN A 3 10.98 -7.69 -0.77
N GLY A 4 10.05 -6.82 -1.10
CA GLY A 4 10.12 -5.99 -2.28
C GLY A 4 9.34 -4.70 -2.12
N ALA A 5 9.65 -3.74 -2.98
CA ALA A 5 8.90 -2.51 -3.13
C ALA A 5 9.05 -1.99 -4.57
N MET A 6 7.96 -1.48 -5.14
CA MET A 6 7.97 -0.86 -6.47
C MET A 6 7.84 0.64 -6.32
N PHE A 7 8.78 1.36 -6.92
CA PHE A 7 8.82 2.82 -6.93
C PHE A 7 8.85 3.33 -8.37
N ASP A 8 8.55 4.62 -8.55
CA ASP A 8 8.99 5.34 -9.75
C ASP A 8 10.52 5.52 -9.76
N SER A 9 11.06 6.01 -10.88
CA SER A 9 12.50 6.22 -11.06
C SER A 9 13.08 7.21 -10.05
N GLU A 10 12.31 8.22 -9.64
CA GLU A 10 12.72 9.22 -8.65
C GLU A 10 12.42 8.81 -7.20
N ARG A 11 11.78 7.65 -6.99
CA ARG A 11 11.34 7.13 -5.69
C ARG A 11 10.45 8.09 -4.88
N LYS A 12 9.73 8.99 -5.58
CA LYS A 12 8.69 9.87 -5.02
C LYS A 12 7.41 9.09 -4.76
N TYR A 13 7.09 8.15 -5.65
CA TYR A 13 5.91 7.30 -5.56
C TYR A 13 6.31 5.89 -5.17
N ARG A 14 5.62 5.29 -4.20
CA ARG A 14 5.68 3.85 -3.93
C ARG A 14 4.36 3.23 -4.33
N TYR A 15 4.39 2.42 -5.37
CA TYR A 15 3.20 1.78 -5.93
C TYR A 15 2.85 0.48 -5.21
N LEU A 16 3.85 -0.24 -4.71
CA LEU A 16 3.64 -1.54 -4.09
C LEU A 16 4.70 -1.79 -3.01
N LEU A 17 4.29 -2.42 -1.91
CA LEU A 17 5.17 -3.05 -0.92
C LEU A 17 4.80 -4.53 -0.82
N THR A 18 5.77 -5.43 -0.82
CA THR A 18 5.52 -6.89 -0.74
C THR A 18 6.33 -7.54 0.37
N ARG A 19 5.72 -8.49 1.07
CA ARG A 19 6.38 -9.40 2.02
C ARG A 19 5.84 -10.81 1.80
N GLU A 20 6.71 -11.80 1.69
CA GLU A 20 6.34 -13.20 1.47
C GLU A 20 7.22 -14.11 2.32
N TRP A 21 6.59 -14.92 3.17
CA TRP A 21 7.28 -15.83 4.08
C TRP A 21 6.84 -17.28 3.92
N ASP A 22 5.66 -17.54 3.36
CA ASP A 22 5.16 -18.89 3.08
C ASP A 22 4.25 -18.87 1.84
N ILE A 23 4.73 -19.40 0.71
CA ILE A 23 3.96 -19.43 -0.54
C ILE A 23 2.79 -20.42 -0.54
N THR A 24 2.73 -21.31 0.47
CA THR A 24 1.66 -22.31 0.59
C THR A 24 0.41 -21.78 1.29
N ARG A 25 0.48 -20.54 1.80
CA ARG A 25 -0.59 -19.89 2.56
C ARG A 25 -1.19 -18.70 1.79
N PRO A 26 -2.41 -18.27 2.15
CA PRO A 26 -3.10 -17.18 1.47
C PRO A 26 -2.31 -15.85 1.49
N LYS A 27 -2.58 -14.98 0.52
CA LYS A 27 -2.07 -13.62 0.38
C LYS A 27 -3.08 -12.59 0.86
N LEU A 28 -2.61 -11.65 1.67
CA LEU A 28 -3.40 -10.52 2.17
C LEU A 28 -3.02 -9.22 1.45
N LEU A 29 -4.00 -8.47 0.93
CA LEU A 29 -3.79 -7.11 0.46
C LEU A 29 -4.29 -6.11 1.49
N TYR A 30 -3.46 -5.11 1.82
CA TYR A 30 -3.90 -3.89 2.46
C TYR A 30 -3.97 -2.75 1.45
N ILE A 31 -5.11 -2.06 1.37
CA ILE A 31 -5.25 -0.79 0.65
C ILE A 31 -5.28 0.34 1.69
N MET A 32 -4.24 1.16 1.71
CA MET A 32 -4.03 2.18 2.74
C MET A 32 -4.05 3.59 2.16
N LEU A 33 -3.85 4.63 2.98
CA LEU A 33 -3.96 6.02 2.52
C LEU A 33 -2.79 6.43 1.61
N ASN A 34 -1.58 6.49 2.16
CA ASN A 34 -0.36 6.83 1.42
C ASN A 34 0.88 6.14 2.02
N PRO A 35 1.94 5.90 1.23
CA PRO A 35 3.19 5.36 1.71
C PRO A 35 3.91 6.28 2.69
N SER A 36 4.56 5.69 3.68
CA SER A 36 5.54 6.37 4.54
C SER A 36 6.97 5.95 4.16
N THR A 37 7.74 5.39 5.09
CA THR A 37 9.18 5.13 4.92
C THR A 37 9.53 3.69 4.57
N ALA A 38 8.63 2.71 4.73
CA ALA A 38 8.91 1.31 4.42
C ALA A 38 9.27 1.10 2.94
N ASN A 39 10.24 0.21 2.69
CA ASN A 39 10.84 -0.01 1.38
C ASN A 39 11.19 -1.50 1.18
N GLU A 40 12.01 -1.80 0.19
CA GLU A 40 12.43 -3.16 -0.18
C GLU A 40 13.26 -3.89 0.91
N SER A 41 13.81 -3.16 1.89
CA SER A 41 14.70 -3.70 2.93
C SER A 41 14.34 -3.31 4.36
N SER A 42 13.35 -2.44 4.55
CA SER A 42 13.01 -1.89 5.87
C SER A 42 11.51 -1.66 6.07
N GLU A 43 11.11 -1.69 7.34
CA GLU A 43 9.74 -1.51 7.79
C GLU A 43 9.57 -0.22 8.60
N ASP A 44 8.41 0.40 8.43
CA ASP A 44 7.91 1.49 9.27
C ASP A 44 6.91 0.97 10.31
N GLN A 45 6.41 1.84 11.19
CA GLN A 45 5.49 1.44 12.27
C GLN A 45 4.20 0.81 11.72
N THR A 46 3.73 1.28 10.58
CA THR A 46 2.49 0.81 9.95
C THR A 46 2.72 -0.55 9.30
N SER A 47 3.77 -0.72 8.51
CA SER A 47 4.04 -1.99 7.84
C SER A 47 4.38 -3.12 8.83
N ARG A 48 5.01 -2.80 9.98
CA ARG A 48 5.20 -3.76 11.08
C ARG A 48 3.87 -4.27 11.65
N GLN A 49 2.88 -3.38 11.81
CA GLN A 49 1.55 -3.78 12.30
C GLN A 49 0.82 -4.65 11.27
N CYS A 50 0.86 -4.28 9.98
CA CYS A 50 0.30 -5.10 8.91
C CYS A 50 0.91 -6.50 8.88
N LEU A 51 2.23 -6.60 9.04
CA LEU A 51 2.95 -7.87 9.12
C LEU A 51 2.55 -8.69 10.35
N PHE A 52 2.44 -8.04 11.52
CA PHE A 52 1.99 -8.69 12.75
C PHE A 52 0.60 -9.32 12.56
N PHE A 53 -0.39 -8.56 12.06
CA PHE A 53 -1.74 -9.08 11.86
C PHE A 53 -1.80 -10.15 10.77
N ALA A 54 -1.07 -9.98 9.67
CA ALA A 54 -1.02 -11.01 8.62
C ALA A 54 -0.48 -12.34 9.15
N ASN A 55 0.59 -12.32 9.95
CA ASN A 55 1.12 -13.52 10.60
C ASN A 55 0.14 -14.10 11.63
N LYS A 56 -0.46 -13.23 12.47
CA LYS A 56 -1.45 -13.64 13.49
C LYS A 56 -2.66 -14.34 12.87
N PHE A 57 -3.07 -13.90 11.68
CA PHE A 57 -4.19 -14.48 10.92
C PHE A 57 -3.76 -15.55 9.92
N GLN A 58 -2.55 -16.11 10.06
CA GLN A 58 -2.05 -17.26 9.30
C GLN A 58 -1.94 -17.04 7.77
N TYR A 59 -1.75 -15.80 7.32
CA TYR A 59 -1.37 -15.52 5.93
C TYR A 59 0.10 -15.92 5.67
N GLY A 60 0.45 -16.07 4.40
CA GLY A 60 1.79 -16.41 3.91
C GLY A 60 2.53 -15.25 3.25
N SER A 61 1.77 -14.25 2.79
CA SER A 61 2.29 -13.04 2.20
C SER A 61 1.34 -11.86 2.43
N LEU A 62 1.90 -10.66 2.32
CA LEU A 62 1.09 -9.45 2.19
C LEU A 62 1.61 -8.55 1.07
N GLU A 63 0.67 -7.85 0.47
CA GLU A 63 0.90 -6.71 -0.42
C GLU A 63 0.29 -5.46 0.25
N VAL A 64 0.93 -4.31 0.08
CA VAL A 64 0.37 -3.01 0.47
C VAL A 64 0.39 -2.08 -0.73
N VAL A 65 -0.78 -1.58 -1.07
CA VAL A 65 -1.01 -0.51 -2.04
C VAL A 65 -1.69 0.66 -1.32
N ASN A 66 -1.76 1.80 -1.99
CA ASN A 66 -2.24 3.03 -1.38
C ASN A 66 -3.18 3.80 -2.31
N LEU A 67 -4.17 4.50 -1.75
CA LEU A 67 -5.03 5.42 -2.50
C LEU A 67 -4.19 6.46 -3.27
N TYR A 68 -3.12 6.94 -2.63
CA TYR A 68 -2.14 7.86 -3.17
C TYR A 68 -0.75 7.23 -3.06
N SER A 69 -0.01 7.10 -4.17
CA SER A 69 1.32 6.51 -4.11
C SER A 69 2.41 7.50 -3.71
N LEU A 70 2.12 8.81 -3.64
CA LEU A 70 3.09 9.79 -3.18
C LEU A 70 3.51 9.52 -1.73
N ARG A 71 4.82 9.38 -1.53
CA ARG A 71 5.40 9.09 -0.22
C ARG A 71 5.36 10.33 0.67
N SER A 72 4.77 10.20 1.86
CA SER A 72 4.77 11.24 2.87
C SER A 72 4.55 10.64 4.27
N THR A 73 5.34 11.07 5.25
CA THR A 73 5.12 10.73 6.66
C THR A 73 3.93 11.47 7.27
N ASP A 74 3.51 12.59 6.66
CA ASP A 74 2.33 13.37 7.04
C ASP A 74 1.28 13.34 5.92
N PRO A 75 0.13 12.67 6.10
CA PRO A 75 -0.91 12.58 5.08
C PRO A 75 -1.53 13.93 4.72
N LYS A 76 -1.44 14.95 5.59
CA LYS A 76 -1.96 16.30 5.28
C LYS A 76 -1.26 16.91 4.06
N ARG A 77 0.02 16.59 3.88
CA ARG A 77 0.84 17.08 2.76
C ARG A 77 0.38 16.58 1.39
N LEU A 78 -0.42 15.51 1.32
CA LEU A 78 -0.95 15.01 0.04
C LEU A 78 -1.80 16.06 -0.66
N LYS A 79 -2.63 16.79 0.11
CA LYS A 79 -3.52 17.83 -0.44
C LYS A 79 -2.75 19.11 -0.79
N GLU A 80 -1.62 19.34 -0.13
CA GLU A 80 -0.74 20.50 -0.33
C GLU A 80 0.32 20.26 -1.42
N SER A 81 0.41 19.02 -1.91
CA SER A 81 1.38 18.63 -2.93
C SER A 81 1.16 19.39 -4.23
N LEU A 82 2.26 19.89 -4.80
CA LEU A 82 2.27 20.54 -6.13
C LEU A 82 2.22 19.54 -7.29
N ILE A 83 2.39 18.25 -7.00
CA ILE A 83 2.29 17.14 -7.96
C ILE A 83 1.12 16.24 -7.61
N ASP A 84 0.59 15.51 -8.61
CA ASP A 84 -0.55 14.60 -8.40
C ASP A 84 -0.18 13.51 -7.39
N PRO A 85 -0.77 13.50 -6.19
CA PRO A 85 -0.40 12.54 -5.16
C PRO A 85 -0.83 11.11 -5.49
N VAL A 86 -1.76 10.94 -6.45
CA VAL A 86 -2.17 9.61 -6.88
C VAL A 86 -0.99 8.89 -7.52
N GLY A 87 -0.36 9.48 -8.54
CA GLY A 87 0.71 8.86 -9.31
C GLY A 87 0.17 8.04 -10.48
N LEU A 88 0.90 8.04 -11.61
CA LEU A 88 0.40 7.55 -12.90
C LEU A 88 0.04 6.06 -12.90
N GLU A 89 0.85 5.22 -12.26
CA GLU A 89 0.67 3.75 -12.29
C GLU A 89 -0.20 3.22 -11.12
N THR A 90 -0.69 4.09 -10.25
CA THR A 90 -1.28 3.68 -8.97
C THR A 90 -2.51 2.81 -9.12
N ASP A 91 -3.42 3.17 -10.03
CA ASP A 91 -4.65 2.40 -10.27
C ASP A 91 -4.34 1.00 -10.79
N LYS A 92 -3.36 0.88 -11.69
CA LYS A 92 -2.88 -0.41 -12.20
C LYS A 92 -2.35 -1.27 -11.06
N TYR A 93 -1.50 -0.75 -10.19
CA TYR A 93 -0.96 -1.52 -9.07
C TYR A 93 -2.04 -1.93 -8.05
N ILE A 94 -3.04 -1.08 -7.80
CA ILE A 94 -4.19 -1.44 -6.95
C ILE A 94 -4.95 -2.61 -7.55
N ILE A 95 -5.33 -2.51 -8.83
CA ILE A 95 -6.12 -3.54 -9.52
C ILE A 95 -5.35 -4.86 -9.56
N GLU A 96 -4.09 -4.82 -10.00
CA GLU A 96 -3.27 -6.01 -10.10
C GLU A 96 -3.03 -6.68 -8.74
N ALA A 97 -2.84 -5.90 -7.67
CA ALA A 97 -2.70 -6.45 -6.32
C ALA A 97 -4.02 -7.06 -5.82
N ALA A 98 -5.16 -6.42 -6.10
CA ALA A 98 -6.46 -6.94 -5.71
C ALA A 98 -6.78 -8.26 -6.42
N LEU A 99 -6.44 -8.39 -7.70
CA LEU A 99 -6.60 -9.62 -8.47
C LEU A 99 -5.71 -10.78 -7.97
N ARG A 100 -4.57 -10.48 -7.33
CA ARG A 100 -3.65 -11.49 -6.79
C ARG A 100 -3.97 -11.91 -5.36
N ALA A 101 -4.83 -11.20 -4.64
CA ALA A 101 -5.03 -11.38 -3.21
C ALA A 101 -6.21 -12.30 -2.89
N ASP A 102 -6.05 -13.17 -1.90
CA ASP A 102 -7.15 -13.99 -1.38
C ASP A 102 -8.09 -13.18 -0.48
N ARG A 103 -7.59 -12.09 0.10
CA ARG A 103 -8.37 -11.15 0.88
C ARG A 103 -7.85 -9.73 0.77
N VAL A 104 -8.78 -8.79 0.68
CA VAL A 104 -8.50 -7.35 0.67
C VAL A 104 -8.97 -6.72 1.98
N VAL A 105 -8.11 -5.92 2.60
CA VAL A 105 -8.40 -5.12 3.79
C VAL A 105 -8.25 -3.65 3.43
N ILE A 106 -9.34 -2.91 3.63
CA ILE A 106 -9.36 -1.46 3.49
C ILE A 106 -8.89 -0.84 4.81
N ALA A 107 -7.81 -0.08 4.75
CA ALA A 107 -7.14 0.50 5.91
C ALA A 107 -6.61 1.93 5.66
N TRP A 108 -7.36 2.73 4.87
CA TRP A 108 -7.02 4.13 4.58
C TRP A 108 -7.59 5.15 5.58
N GLY A 109 -8.28 4.70 6.63
CA GLY A 109 -8.86 5.57 7.67
C GLY A 109 -10.07 6.37 7.19
N GLU A 110 -10.44 7.41 7.93
CA GLU A 110 -11.66 8.21 7.70
C GLU A 110 -11.41 9.61 7.13
N LYS A 111 -10.14 10.04 7.05
CA LYS A 111 -9.76 11.43 6.74
C LYS A 111 -8.63 11.46 5.72
N HIS A 112 -8.36 12.67 5.21
CA HIS A 112 -7.21 13.02 4.36
C HIS A 112 -7.21 12.51 2.92
N PHE A 113 -8.18 11.67 2.52
CA PHE A 113 -8.49 11.47 1.11
C PHE A 113 -9.45 12.55 0.60
N PHE A 114 -9.37 12.83 -0.70
CA PHE A 114 -10.07 13.92 -1.39
C PHE A 114 -10.39 13.51 -2.83
N ASN A 115 -11.14 14.35 -3.55
CA ASN A 115 -11.55 14.12 -4.93
C ASN A 115 -12.31 12.79 -5.15
N LYS A 116 -13.03 12.31 -4.12
CA LYS A 116 -13.76 11.03 -4.13
C LYS A 116 -12.87 9.82 -4.47
N ARG A 117 -11.58 9.89 -4.12
CA ARG A 117 -10.60 8.85 -4.44
C ARG A 117 -10.97 7.49 -3.84
N ASP A 118 -11.46 7.50 -2.62
CA ASP A 118 -12.01 6.34 -1.92
C ASP A 118 -13.11 5.65 -2.73
N LYS A 119 -14.05 6.41 -3.29
CA LYS A 119 -15.15 5.87 -4.11
C LYS A 119 -14.63 5.27 -5.41
N LYS A 120 -13.74 5.98 -6.10
CA LYS A 120 -13.13 5.49 -7.35
C LYS A 120 -12.39 4.16 -7.16
N VAL A 121 -11.72 3.96 -6.02
CA VAL A 121 -10.99 2.71 -5.73
C VAL A 121 -11.92 1.55 -5.34
N MET A 122 -13.14 1.86 -4.91
CA MET A 122 -14.15 0.86 -4.53
C MET A 122 -15.02 0.36 -5.70
N GLU A 123 -15.01 1.09 -6.82
CA GLU A 123 -15.71 0.72 -8.07
C GLU A 123 -14.95 -0.36 -8.85
#